data_AF-A0ABD5STF4-F1
#
_entry.id   AF-A0ABD5STF4-F1
#
_cell.length_a   1.000
_cell.length_b   1.000
_cell.length_c   1.000
_cell.angle_alpha   90.00
_cell.angle_beta   90.00
_cell.angle_gamma   90.00
#
_symmetry.space_group_name_H-M   'P 1'
#
loop_
_entity.id
_entity.type
_entity.pdbx_description
1 polymer ?
#
loop_
_entity_poly.entity_id
_entity_poly.type
_entity_poly.pdbx_seq_one_letter_code
_entity_poly.pdbx_strand_id
1 'polypeptide(L)'
;MSLEPLESPLLPDLQPAVGRIVHTLLTAEHRLLQRELADRAGVSVRTVRNYRDRLEALDLIRVDENGYRLTLPFKTSAERREPVVPAILEGIQTLLDTADAFLETILPLDRYGDPDDPLGGILFWPPDPLRLLEHSMVGPWLRLAVTLTATESTRNNRTVQMGPPLEQQALSSCF
;
A
#
# COMPACT_ATOMS: atom_id res chain seq x y z
N MET A 1 -23.52 4.56 -18.33
CA MET A 1 -22.15 4.04 -18.15
C MET A 1 -22.11 3.46 -16.75
N SER A 2 -22.51 2.20 -16.66
CA SER A 2 -22.61 1.44 -15.41
C SER A 2 -21.21 1.07 -14.95
N LEU A 3 -20.91 1.27 -13.68
CA LEU A 3 -19.70 0.76 -13.07
C LEU A 3 -19.89 -0.75 -12.92
N GLU A 4 -19.25 -1.54 -13.77
CA GLU A 4 -19.10 -2.98 -13.55
C GLU A 4 -18.48 -3.19 -12.16
N PRO A 5 -19.03 -4.09 -11.33
CA PRO A 5 -18.44 -4.39 -10.03
C PRO A 5 -17.04 -4.97 -10.25
N LEU A 6 -16.04 -4.50 -9.52
CA LEU A 6 -14.72 -5.12 -9.51
C LEU A 6 -14.86 -6.55 -8.94
N GLU A 7 -15.08 -7.55 -9.81
CA GLU A 7 -15.39 -8.94 -9.45
C GLU A 7 -14.19 -9.73 -8.88
N SER A 8 -13.02 -9.13 -8.77
CA SER A 8 -11.94 -9.68 -7.95
C SER A 8 -11.85 -8.88 -6.66
N PRO A 9 -12.02 -9.51 -5.47
CA PRO A 9 -11.64 -8.84 -4.24
C PRO A 9 -10.19 -8.40 -4.43
N LEU A 10 -9.92 -7.10 -4.26
CA LEU A 10 -8.58 -6.52 -4.39
C LEU A 10 -7.52 -7.31 -3.62
N LEU A 11 -7.96 -8.09 -2.60
CA LEU A 11 -7.16 -8.81 -1.64
C LEU A 11 -7.88 -10.11 -1.20
N PRO A 12 -7.88 -11.19 -2.01
CA PRO A 12 -8.64 -12.42 -1.73
C PRO A 12 -8.19 -13.14 -0.44
N ASP A 13 -6.93 -12.97 -0.05
CA ASP A 13 -6.33 -13.65 1.12
C ASP A 13 -6.53 -12.87 2.44
N LEU A 14 -7.07 -11.65 2.39
CA LEU A 14 -7.21 -10.81 3.56
C LEU A 14 -8.53 -11.04 4.29
N GLN A 15 -8.51 -10.83 5.61
CA GLN A 15 -9.73 -10.84 6.40
C GLN A 15 -10.71 -9.80 5.84
N PRO A 16 -12.00 -10.16 5.60
CA PRO A 16 -12.95 -9.28 4.91
C PRO A 16 -13.10 -7.89 5.53
N ALA A 17 -12.94 -7.79 6.85
CA ALA A 17 -12.98 -6.51 7.56
C ALA A 17 -11.84 -5.57 7.16
N VAL A 18 -10.62 -6.09 6.97
CA VAL A 18 -9.45 -5.30 6.54
C VAL A 18 -9.65 -4.81 5.11
N GLY A 19 -10.10 -5.69 4.22
CA GLY A 19 -10.41 -5.32 2.83
C GLY A 19 -11.45 -4.19 2.75
N ARG A 20 -12.50 -4.22 3.56
CA ARG A 20 -13.49 -3.13 3.65
C ARG A 20 -12.88 -1.83 4.17
N ILE A 21 -12.06 -1.86 5.22
CA ILE A 21 -11.38 -0.68 5.75
C ILE A 21 -10.47 -0.05 4.69
N VAL A 22 -9.63 -0.85 4.03
CA VAL A 22 -8.72 -0.38 2.98
C VAL A 22 -9.50 0.18 1.80
N HIS A 23 -10.55 -0.52 1.34
CA HIS A 23 -11.40 -0.03 0.26
C HIS A 23 -12.05 1.31 0.59
N THR A 24 -12.62 1.45 1.80
CA THR A 24 -13.20 2.72 2.25
C THR A 24 -12.18 3.85 2.22
N LEU A 25 -10.95 3.61 2.69
CA LEU A 25 -9.88 4.61 2.64
C LEU A 25 -9.40 4.91 1.21
N LEU A 26 -9.36 3.92 0.31
CA LEU A 26 -9.02 4.12 -1.12
C LEU A 26 -10.05 4.99 -1.85
N THR A 27 -11.29 4.97 -1.39
CA THR A 27 -12.39 5.80 -1.91
C THR A 27 -12.56 7.13 -1.18
N ALA A 28 -11.83 7.35 -0.08
CA ALA A 28 -11.92 8.59 0.67
C ALA A 28 -11.26 9.74 -0.10
N GLU A 29 -11.86 10.92 -0.05
CA GLU A 29 -11.33 12.15 -0.63
C GLU A 29 -10.66 13.05 0.41
N HIS A 30 -10.81 12.68 1.68
CA HIS A 30 -10.28 13.37 2.84
C HIS A 30 -9.98 12.34 3.94
N ARG A 31 -9.28 12.78 4.99
CA ARG A 31 -9.05 11.97 6.20
C ARG A 31 -10.40 11.63 6.84
N LEU A 32 -10.54 10.39 7.30
CA LEU A 32 -11.77 9.91 7.94
C LEU A 32 -11.57 9.78 9.45
N LEU A 33 -12.51 10.27 10.24
CA LEU A 33 -12.48 10.01 11.68
C LEU A 33 -12.70 8.51 11.96
N GLN A 34 -12.24 8.01 13.11
CA GLN A 34 -12.34 6.57 13.43
C GLN A 34 -13.77 6.03 13.33
N ARG A 35 -14.73 6.79 13.85
CA ARG A 35 -16.14 6.43 13.83
C ARG A 35 -16.70 6.45 12.42
N GLU A 36 -16.37 7.49 11.66
CA GLU A 36 -16.77 7.63 10.26
C GLU A 36 -16.21 6.50 9.39
N LEU A 37 -14.94 6.14 9.60
CA LEU A 37 -14.32 5.00 8.93
C LEU A 37 -15.04 3.69 9.27
N ALA A 38 -15.34 3.46 10.55
CA ALA A 38 -16.06 2.27 10.99
C ALA A 38 -17.46 2.17 10.35
N ASP A 39 -18.20 3.28 10.36
CA ASP A 39 -19.55 3.38 9.79
C ASP A 39 -19.51 3.12 8.27
N ARG A 40 -18.60 3.79 7.54
CA ARG A 40 -18.46 3.64 6.07
C ARG A 40 -17.95 2.26 5.65
N ALA A 41 -17.10 1.61 6.45
CA ALA A 41 -16.59 0.27 6.16
C ALA A 41 -17.53 -0.85 6.66
N GLY A 42 -18.61 -0.52 7.40
CA GLY A 42 -19.52 -1.51 7.98
C GLY A 42 -18.82 -2.44 8.98
N VAL A 43 -17.92 -1.88 9.80
CA VAL A 43 -17.16 -2.60 10.83
C VAL A 43 -17.27 -1.89 12.18
N SER A 44 -16.89 -2.54 13.27
CA SER A 44 -16.88 -1.87 14.57
C SER A 44 -15.70 -0.91 14.72
N VAL A 45 -15.86 0.15 15.52
CA VAL A 45 -14.76 1.05 15.91
C VAL A 45 -13.59 0.29 16.54
N ARG A 46 -13.89 -0.77 17.31
CA ARG A 46 -12.88 -1.68 17.87
C ARG A 46 -12.11 -2.42 16.77
N THR A 47 -12.79 -2.87 15.72
CA THR A 47 -12.16 -3.52 14.56
C THR A 47 -11.18 -2.58 13.87
N VAL A 48 -11.58 -1.32 13.64
CA VAL A 48 -10.68 -0.28 13.10
C VAL A 48 -9.45 -0.11 14.00
N ARG A 49 -9.65 -0.03 15.31
CA ARG A 49 -8.55 0.08 16.28
C ARG A 49 -7.61 -1.12 16.25
N ASN A 50 -8.14 -2.33 16.19
CA ASN A 50 -7.34 -3.56 16.21
C ASN A 50 -6.42 -3.70 14.98
N TYR A 51 -6.84 -3.17 13.83
CA TYR A 51 -6.05 -3.26 12.60
C TYR A 51 -5.18 -2.03 12.36
N ARG A 52 -5.34 -0.95 13.14
CA ARG A 52 -4.54 0.26 13.04
C ARG A 52 -3.05 -0.05 13.12
N ASP A 53 -2.61 -0.68 14.20
CA ASP A 53 -1.18 -0.86 14.50
C ASP A 53 -0.47 -1.63 13.38
N ARG A 54 -1.13 -2.67 12.84
CA ARG A 54 -0.60 -3.46 11.70
C ARG A 54 -0.55 -2.68 10.39
N LEU A 55 -1.55 -1.85 10.13
CA LEU A 55 -1.59 -1.02 8.91
C LEU A 55 -0.60 0.15 8.97
N GLU A 56 -0.37 0.73 10.16
CA GLU A 56 0.66 1.76 10.38
C GLU A 56 2.07 1.18 10.28
N ALA A 57 2.30 -0.02 10.83
CA ALA A 57 3.62 -0.67 10.76
C ALA A 57 4.07 -1.01 9.33
N LEU A 58 3.11 -1.20 8.41
CA LEU A 58 3.37 -1.40 6.98
C LEU A 58 3.40 -0.07 6.19
N ASP A 59 3.33 1.06 6.89
CA ASP A 59 3.18 2.43 6.38
C ASP A 59 2.04 2.57 5.35
N LEU A 60 0.98 1.76 5.49
CA LEU A 60 -0.18 1.80 4.57
C LEU A 60 -1.15 2.91 4.94
N ILE A 61 -1.26 3.19 6.23
CA ILE A 61 -2.08 4.27 6.74
C ILE A 61 -1.25 5.24 7.57
N ARG A 62 -1.69 6.48 7.61
CA ARG A 62 -1.29 7.45 8.63
C ARG A 62 -2.49 7.82 9.48
N VAL A 63 -2.29 7.79 10.80
CA VAL A 63 -3.29 8.26 11.76
C VAL A 63 -2.70 9.41 12.57
N ASP A 64 -3.36 10.56 12.50
CA ASP A 64 -3.09 11.69 13.38
C ASP A 64 -4.39 12.21 14.00
N GLU A 65 -4.32 13.35 14.68
CA GLU A 65 -5.47 14.03 15.28
C GLU A 65 -6.60 14.34 14.29
N ASN A 66 -6.31 14.42 12.99
CA ASN A 66 -7.28 14.67 11.93
C ASN A 66 -7.86 13.38 11.32
N GLY A 67 -7.47 12.21 11.83
CA GLY A 67 -8.04 10.92 11.47
C GLY A 67 -7.16 10.07 10.55
N TYR A 68 -7.81 9.09 9.92
CA TYR A 68 -7.21 8.01 9.16
C TYR A 68 -7.12 8.39 7.68
N ARG A 69 -5.96 8.15 7.07
CA ARG A 69 -5.76 8.18 5.61
C ARG A 69 -4.85 7.05 5.17
N LEU A 70 -4.91 6.67 3.89
CA LEU A 70 -3.83 5.91 3.29
C LEU A 70 -2.61 6.81 3.10
N THR A 71 -1.42 6.20 3.11
CA THR A 71 -0.16 6.81 2.66
C THR A 71 -0.09 6.83 1.13
N LEU A 72 -1.23 7.12 0.49
CA LEU A 72 -1.38 7.33 -0.94
C LEU A 72 -2.03 8.71 -1.15
N PRO A 73 -1.82 9.35 -2.32
CA PRO A 73 -2.48 10.60 -2.63
C PRO A 73 -3.98 10.37 -2.74
N PHE A 74 -4.80 11.29 -2.22
CA PHE A 74 -6.24 11.23 -2.47
C PHE A 74 -6.54 11.36 -3.97
N LYS A 75 -7.70 10.84 -4.39
CA LYS A 75 -8.18 10.97 -5.79
C LYS A 75 -8.61 12.40 -6.17
N THR A 76 -8.19 13.42 -5.42
CA THR A 76 -8.50 14.83 -5.66
C THR A 76 -7.45 15.47 -6.57
N SER A 77 -7.83 16.54 -7.27
CA SER A 77 -6.91 17.30 -8.14
C SER A 77 -5.76 17.95 -7.37
N ALA A 78 -5.94 18.23 -6.07
CA ALA A 78 -4.94 18.85 -5.21
C ALA A 78 -3.76 17.90 -4.91
N GLU A 79 -4.03 16.62 -4.58
CA GLU A 79 -2.98 15.68 -4.16
C GLU A 79 -2.42 14.83 -5.32
N ARG A 80 -3.07 14.77 -6.48
CA ARG A 80 -2.65 13.93 -7.64
C ARG A 80 -1.23 14.18 -8.19
N ARG A 81 -0.50 15.15 -7.67
CA ARG A 81 0.89 15.50 -8.03
C ARG A 81 1.82 15.62 -6.82
N GLU A 82 1.29 15.40 -5.63
CA GLU A 82 2.05 15.39 -4.39
C GLU A 82 2.75 14.02 -4.27
N PRO A 83 4.03 13.96 -3.88
CA PRO A 83 4.75 12.71 -3.67
C PRO A 83 4.35 12.10 -2.32
N VAL A 84 3.08 11.75 -2.16
CA VAL A 84 2.60 10.95 -1.02
C VAL A 84 2.83 9.49 -1.38
N VAL A 85 4.06 9.03 -1.17
CA VAL A 85 4.42 7.60 -1.32
C VAL A 85 4.65 6.99 0.06
N PRO A 86 4.23 5.73 0.26
CA PRO A 86 4.65 4.96 1.42
C PRO A 86 6.18 4.86 1.46
N ALA A 87 6.77 5.09 2.63
CA ALA A 87 8.21 5.05 2.86
C ALA A 87 8.81 3.71 2.38
N ILE A 88 8.07 2.60 2.53
CA ILE A 88 8.42 1.23 2.08
C ILE A 88 8.91 1.13 0.62
N LEU A 89 8.62 2.12 -0.23
CA LEU A 89 8.96 2.11 -1.65
C LEU A 89 10.34 2.66 -2.01
N GLU A 90 11.13 3.11 -1.05
CA GLU A 90 12.43 3.74 -1.35
C GLU A 90 13.60 2.75 -1.60
N GLY A 91 13.42 1.42 -1.45
CA GLY A 91 14.43 0.43 -1.86
C GLY A 91 14.35 -0.96 -1.19
N ILE A 92 15.31 -1.86 -1.52
CA ILE A 92 15.43 -3.23 -0.95
C ILE A 92 15.71 -3.20 0.56
N GLN A 93 16.48 -2.22 1.03
CA GLN A 93 16.67 -1.96 2.47
C GLN A 93 15.33 -1.70 3.14
N THR A 94 14.43 -1.01 2.45
CA THR A 94 13.14 -0.62 3.01
C THR A 94 12.14 -1.77 3.17
N LEU A 95 12.21 -2.81 2.34
CA LEU A 95 11.40 -4.02 2.57
C LEU A 95 11.87 -4.75 3.82
N LEU A 96 13.19 -4.81 4.06
CA LEU A 96 13.76 -5.36 5.29
C LEU A 96 13.37 -4.49 6.50
N ASP A 97 13.49 -3.17 6.40
CA ASP A 97 13.12 -2.22 7.47
C ASP A 97 11.61 -2.28 7.79
N THR A 98 10.77 -2.47 6.77
CA THR A 98 9.32 -2.60 6.96
C THR A 98 8.94 -3.98 7.51
N ALA A 99 9.61 -5.03 7.05
CA ALA A 99 9.46 -6.35 7.65
C ALA A 99 9.87 -6.31 9.12
N ASP A 100 10.98 -5.64 9.44
CA ASP A 100 11.47 -5.43 10.79
C ASP A 100 10.45 -4.70 11.69
N ALA A 101 10.04 -3.49 11.28
CA ALA A 101 9.04 -2.71 11.99
C ALA A 101 7.71 -3.48 12.15
N PHE A 102 7.28 -4.20 11.10
CA PHE A 102 6.08 -5.03 11.17
C PHE A 102 6.24 -6.17 12.17
N LEU A 103 7.36 -6.90 12.15
CA LEU A 103 7.64 -8.01 13.06
C LEU A 103 7.72 -7.53 14.51
N GLU A 104 8.31 -6.36 14.78
CA GLU A 104 8.33 -5.74 16.11
C GLU A 104 6.91 -5.54 16.67
N THR A 105 5.92 -5.26 15.82
CA THR A 105 4.52 -5.10 16.28
C THR A 105 3.77 -6.40 16.58
N ILE A 106 4.22 -7.54 16.04
CA ILE A 106 3.48 -8.81 16.11
C ILE A 106 4.21 -9.90 16.90
N LEU A 107 5.53 -9.81 17.06
CA LEU A 107 6.32 -10.77 17.80
C LEU A 107 6.66 -10.27 19.21
N PRO A 108 6.61 -11.14 20.22
CA PRO A 108 7.21 -10.84 21.51
C PRO A 108 8.74 -10.81 21.40
N LEU A 109 9.40 -10.07 22.30
CA LEU A 109 10.83 -9.76 22.22
C LEU A 109 11.74 -11.00 22.18
N ASP A 110 11.36 -12.05 22.90
CA ASP A 110 12.07 -13.34 22.96
C ASP A 110 12.06 -14.08 21.62
N ARG A 111 10.99 -13.93 20.82
CA ARG A 111 10.89 -14.51 19.47
C ARG A 111 11.47 -13.61 18.39
N TYR A 112 11.39 -12.30 18.56
CA TYR A 112 11.96 -11.34 17.63
C TYR A 112 13.49 -11.47 17.56
N GLY A 113 14.15 -11.71 18.69
CA GLY A 113 15.62 -11.90 18.76
C GLY A 113 16.11 -13.34 18.53
N ASP A 114 15.23 -14.28 18.19
CA ASP A 114 15.59 -15.69 17.99
C ASP A 114 15.92 -15.95 16.51
N PRO A 115 17.18 -16.29 16.17
CA PRO A 115 17.58 -16.57 14.78
C PRO A 115 16.93 -17.83 14.20
N ASP A 116 16.46 -18.74 15.05
CA ASP A 116 15.77 -19.97 14.63
C ASP A 116 14.24 -19.76 14.54
N ASP A 117 13.73 -18.58 14.91
CA ASP A 117 12.30 -18.28 14.80
C ASP A 117 11.87 -18.22 13.32
N PRO A 118 10.74 -18.86 12.94
CA PRO A 118 10.27 -18.86 11.55
C PRO A 118 9.97 -17.48 10.96
N LEU A 119 9.75 -16.46 11.81
CA LEU A 119 9.46 -15.09 11.43
C LEU A 119 10.61 -14.15 11.80
N GLY A 120 11.14 -14.21 13.02
CA GLY A 120 12.26 -13.36 13.47
C GLY A 120 13.58 -13.70 12.76
N GLY A 121 13.82 -14.98 12.48
CA GLY A 121 15.03 -15.48 11.84
C GLY A 121 15.32 -14.89 10.45
N ILE A 122 14.33 -14.35 9.76
CA ILE A 122 14.51 -13.75 8.42
C ILE A 122 15.38 -12.48 8.44
N LEU A 123 15.48 -11.80 9.60
CA LEU A 123 16.23 -10.56 9.76
C LEU A 123 17.73 -10.84 9.95
N PHE A 124 18.07 -12.09 10.26
CA PHE A 124 19.43 -12.54 10.48
C PHE A 124 20.13 -12.92 9.18
N TRP A 125 21.46 -12.89 9.17
CA TRP A 125 22.24 -13.06 7.95
C TRP A 125 22.25 -14.50 7.41
N PRO A 126 22.00 -14.72 6.10
CA PRO A 126 21.61 -13.73 5.10
C PRO A 126 20.11 -13.39 5.20
N PRO A 127 19.74 -12.09 5.24
CA PRO A 127 18.35 -11.72 5.44
C PRO A 127 17.51 -12.05 4.20
N ASP A 128 16.31 -12.59 4.42
CA ASP A 128 15.39 -12.97 3.34
C ASP A 128 13.92 -12.60 3.68
N PRO A 129 13.57 -11.31 3.57
CA PRO A 129 12.23 -10.82 3.91
C PRO A 129 11.14 -11.32 2.95
N LEU A 130 11.51 -11.82 1.76
CA LEU A 130 10.55 -12.36 0.80
C LEU A 130 9.86 -13.62 1.31
N ARG A 131 10.51 -14.39 2.18
CA ARG A 131 9.90 -15.58 2.82
C ARG A 131 8.66 -15.25 3.64
N LEU A 132 8.52 -14.01 4.12
CA LEU A 132 7.30 -13.58 4.81
C LEU A 132 6.09 -13.57 3.88
N LEU A 133 6.27 -13.38 2.57
CA LEU A 133 5.17 -13.45 1.62
C LEU A 133 4.52 -14.83 1.64
N GLU A 134 5.29 -15.89 1.83
CA GLU A 134 4.76 -17.26 1.83
C GLU A 134 4.11 -17.64 3.18
N HIS A 135 4.39 -16.88 4.24
CA HIS A 135 3.93 -17.22 5.57
C HIS A 135 2.46 -16.83 5.80
N SER A 136 1.63 -17.79 6.24
CA SER A 136 0.17 -17.65 6.34
C SER A 136 -0.33 -16.48 7.21
N MET A 137 0.39 -16.16 8.28
CA MET A 137 0.00 -15.10 9.22
C MET A 137 0.29 -13.67 8.73
N VAL A 138 1.34 -13.50 7.93
CA VAL A 138 1.97 -12.19 7.63
C VAL A 138 2.00 -11.91 6.12
N GLY A 139 2.05 -12.95 5.31
CA GLY A 139 2.04 -12.90 3.86
C GLY A 139 0.86 -12.12 3.27
N PRO A 140 -0.40 -12.30 3.73
CA PRO A 140 -1.52 -11.51 3.24
C PRO A 140 -1.35 -9.99 3.48
N TRP A 141 -0.67 -9.60 4.56
CA TRP A 141 -0.42 -8.20 4.91
C TRP A 141 0.71 -7.58 4.09
N LEU A 142 1.80 -8.32 3.89
CA LEU A 142 2.87 -7.88 2.99
C LEU A 142 2.42 -7.86 1.53
N ARG A 143 1.61 -8.82 1.08
CA ARG A 143 0.99 -8.78 -0.25
C ARG A 143 0.09 -7.56 -0.42
N LEU A 144 -0.67 -7.19 0.62
CA LEU A 144 -1.43 -5.94 0.62
C LEU A 144 -0.52 -4.74 0.43
N ALA A 145 0.56 -4.67 1.22
CA ALA A 145 1.50 -3.58 1.11
C ALA A 145 2.06 -3.50 -0.31
N VAL A 146 2.65 -4.59 -0.80
CA VAL A 146 3.14 -4.69 -2.19
C VAL A 146 2.04 -4.35 -3.20
N THR A 147 0.78 -4.76 -3.04
CA THR A 147 -0.28 -4.43 -4.01
C THR A 147 -0.61 -2.94 -4.04
N LEU A 148 -0.61 -2.29 -2.87
CA LEU A 148 -0.89 -0.86 -2.76
C LEU A 148 0.31 0.02 -3.15
N THR A 149 1.51 -0.52 -2.97
CA THR A 149 2.75 0.24 -3.09
C THR A 149 3.48 -0.08 -4.39
N ALA A 150 3.31 -1.26 -4.98
CA ALA A 150 3.97 -1.67 -6.23
C ALA A 150 3.59 -0.70 -7.35
N THR A 151 4.46 0.28 -7.54
CA THR A 151 4.52 1.16 -8.70
C THR A 151 5.23 0.45 -9.85
N GLU A 152 5.02 -0.85 -10.04
CA GLU A 152 5.15 -1.37 -11.39
C GLU A 152 4.03 -0.72 -12.18
N SER A 153 4.37 0.44 -12.73
CA SER A 153 3.65 1.01 -13.84
C SER A 153 3.60 -0.11 -14.86
N THR A 154 2.46 -0.77 -14.98
CA THR A 154 1.97 -1.16 -16.29
C THR A 154 1.69 0.11 -17.10
N ARG A 155 2.68 1.00 -17.23
CA ARG A 155 3.08 1.50 -18.54
C ARG A 155 3.40 0.25 -19.35
N ASN A 156 2.34 -0.39 -19.82
CA ASN A 156 2.30 -0.63 -21.24
C ASN A 156 2.75 0.68 -21.84
N ASN A 157 3.96 0.70 -22.38
CA ASN A 157 4.52 1.81 -23.11
C ASN A 157 3.71 1.95 -24.39
N ARG A 158 2.44 2.32 -24.21
CA ARG A 158 1.42 2.39 -25.22
C ARG A 158 1.57 3.83 -25.69
N THR A 159 2.38 3.99 -26.73
CA THR A 159 2.47 5.25 -27.45
C THR A 159 1.07 5.57 -27.95
N VAL A 160 0.38 6.48 -27.27
CA VAL A 160 -0.89 7.01 -27.74
C VAL A 160 -0.55 8.18 -28.67
N GLN A 161 -0.78 7.99 -29.96
CA GLN A 161 -0.75 9.09 -30.93
C GLN A 161 -1.92 10.02 -30.61
N MET A 162 -1.64 11.18 -30.02
CA MET A 162 -2.61 12.24 -29.80
C MET A 162 -2.38 13.33 -30.85
N GLY A 163 -3.35 13.48 -31.75
CA GLY A 163 -3.32 14.46 -32.84
C GLY A 163 -2.92 13.87 -34.20
N PRO A 164 -3.12 14.63 -35.28
CA PRO A 164 -2.65 14.24 -36.60
C PRO A 164 -1.12 14.12 -36.61
N PRO A 165 -0.54 13.22 -37.43
CA PRO A 165 0.90 13.11 -37.57
C PRO A 165 1.48 14.48 -37.97
N LEU A 166 2.38 15.00 -37.14
CA LEU A 166 3.11 16.22 -37.46
C LEU A 166 4.23 15.86 -38.45
N GLU A 167 4.07 16.23 -39.71
CA GLU A 167 5.20 16.26 -40.64
C GLU A 167 6.10 17.44 -40.26
N GLN A 168 7.22 17.16 -39.59
CA GLN A 168 8.23 18.15 -39.30
C GLN A 168 8.90 18.56 -40.61
N GLN A 169 8.57 19.74 -41.12
CA GLN A 169 9.23 20.31 -42.29
C GLN A 169 10.56 20.94 -41.86
N ALA A 170 11.66 20.55 -42.50
CA ALA A 170 12.97 21.14 -42.23
C ALA A 170 12.95 22.64 -42.55
N LEU A 171 13.48 23.46 -41.65
CA LEU A 171 13.70 24.87 -41.93
C LEU A 171 14.72 24.98 -43.07
N SER A 172 14.29 25.49 -44.22
CA SER A 172 15.19 25.85 -45.30
C SER A 172 16.18 26.89 -44.77
N SER A 173 17.46 26.54 -44.72
CA SER A 173 18.53 27.47 -44.39
C SER A 173 18.52 28.62 -45.40
N CYS A 174 18.32 29.85 -44.95
CA CYS A 174 18.60 31.04 -45.75
C CYS A 174 20.11 31.23 -45.86
N PHE A 175 20.63 31.25 -47.08
CA PHE A 175 21.86 31.94 -47.47
C PHE A 175 21.51 32.95 -48.56
#